data_AF-A0A7W3JMP7-F1
#
_entry.id   AF-A0A7W3JMP7-F1
#
_cell.length_a   1.000
_cell.length_b   1.000
_cell.length_c   1.000
_cell.angle_alpha   90.00
_cell.angle_beta   90.00
_cell.angle_gamma   90.00
#
_symmetry.space_group_name_H-M   'P 1'
#
loop_
_entity.id
_entity.type
_entity.pdbx_description
1 polymer ?
#
loop_
_entity_poly.entity_id
_entity_poly.type
_entity_poly.pdbx_seq_one_letter_code
_entity_poly.pdbx_strand_id
1 'polypeptide(L)'
;MRQVQALKLRAAGCTYQTIADRLGYASKRGAWSAVNRALDQQRRELAREFLELELQRLDEMSVSVYRRAVNGDVKAIDSVLKIMDRRAKLLNLYRANPSGAEREGVSLLQSIEVQLRNSPDTYVPVEELEARRAL
;
A
#
# COMPACT_ATOMS: atom_id res chain seq x y z
N MET A 1 -13.03 -17.31 -16.60
CA MET A 1 -14.03 -17.27 -15.52
C MET A 1 -15.42 -16.97 -16.10
N ARG A 2 -16.45 -17.77 -15.77
CA ARG A 2 -17.85 -17.64 -16.24
C ARG A 2 -18.45 -16.23 -16.04
N GLN A 3 -18.00 -15.51 -15.01
CA GLN A 3 -18.43 -14.13 -14.67
C GLN A 3 -17.95 -13.08 -15.69
N VAL A 4 -16.70 -13.19 -16.16
CA VAL A 4 -16.15 -12.29 -17.19
C VAL A 4 -16.88 -12.48 -18.52
N GLN A 5 -17.23 -13.73 -18.85
CA GLN A 5 -18.06 -14.03 -20.03
C GLN A 5 -19.49 -13.48 -19.88
N ALA A 6 -20.08 -13.56 -18.67
CA ALA A 6 -21.38 -12.98 -18.39
C ALA A 6 -21.37 -11.45 -18.58
N LEU A 7 -20.31 -10.78 -18.11
CA LEU A 7 -20.11 -9.35 -18.32
C LEU A 7 -19.97 -8.99 -19.81
N LYS A 8 -19.18 -9.74 -20.58
CA LYS A 8 -19.05 -9.54 -22.04
C LYS A 8 -20.38 -9.69 -22.77
N LEU A 9 -21.16 -10.73 -22.45
CA LEU A 9 -22.48 -10.92 -23.04
C LEU A 9 -23.45 -9.81 -22.65
N ARG A 10 -23.38 -9.33 -21.40
CA ARG A 10 -24.20 -8.20 -20.96
C ARG A 10 -23.82 -6.90 -21.69
N ALA A 11 -22.52 -6.63 -21.87
CA ALA A 11 -22.02 -5.48 -22.63
C ALA A 11 -22.44 -5.54 -24.10
N ALA A 12 -22.53 -6.74 -24.68
CA ALA A 12 -23.06 -6.98 -26.03
C ALA A 12 -24.61 -6.91 -26.11
N GLY A 13 -25.29 -6.48 -25.05
CA GLY A 13 -26.74 -6.26 -25.04
C GLY A 13 -27.62 -7.46 -24.64
N CYS A 14 -27.05 -8.64 -24.37
CA CYS A 14 -27.84 -9.82 -24.00
C CYS A 14 -28.62 -9.61 -22.69
N THR A 15 -29.85 -10.13 -22.62
CA THR A 15 -30.64 -10.10 -21.37
C THR A 15 -30.05 -11.06 -20.34
N TYR A 16 -30.30 -10.82 -19.05
CA TYR A 16 -29.83 -11.72 -17.99
C TYR A 16 -30.40 -13.15 -18.09
N GLN A 17 -31.59 -13.32 -18.68
CA GLN A 17 -32.15 -14.64 -18.92
C GLN A 17 -31.33 -15.36 -20.01
N THR A 18 -31.11 -14.69 -21.14
CA THR A 18 -30.25 -15.22 -22.22
C THR A 18 -28.84 -15.56 -21.72
N ILE A 19 -28.28 -14.74 -20.84
CA ILE A 19 -26.97 -15.00 -20.21
C ILE A 19 -27.06 -16.23 -19.29
N ALA A 20 -28.14 -16.37 -18.52
CA ALA A 20 -28.35 -17.54 -17.68
C ALA A 20 -28.43 -18.82 -18.49
N ASP A 21 -29.20 -18.82 -19.58
CA ASP A 21 -29.38 -19.98 -20.44
C ASP A 21 -28.06 -20.34 -21.16
N ARG A 22 -27.40 -19.35 -21.77
CA ARG A 22 -26.15 -19.56 -22.53
C ARG A 22 -24.98 -19.98 -21.65
N LEU A 23 -24.89 -19.40 -20.46
CA LEU A 23 -23.80 -19.70 -19.56
C LEU A 23 -24.16 -20.79 -18.58
N GLY A 24 -25.40 -21.27 -18.46
CA GLY A 24 -25.83 -22.32 -17.52
C GLY A 24 -25.94 -21.87 -16.06
N TYR A 25 -26.39 -20.63 -15.82
CA TYR A 25 -26.79 -20.20 -14.46
C TYR A 25 -28.19 -20.71 -14.14
N ALA A 26 -28.42 -21.11 -12.89
CA ALA A 26 -29.71 -21.61 -12.43
C ALA A 26 -30.88 -20.60 -12.55
N SER A 27 -30.57 -19.30 -12.70
CA SER A 27 -31.58 -18.26 -12.89
C SER A 27 -31.00 -16.98 -13.49
N LYS A 28 -31.89 -16.15 -14.02
CA LYS A 28 -31.64 -14.74 -14.37
C LYS A 28 -30.92 -13.97 -13.26
N ARG A 29 -31.29 -14.20 -12.00
CA ARG A 29 -30.68 -13.57 -10.82
C ARG A 29 -29.23 -14.01 -10.63
N GLY A 30 -28.93 -15.28 -10.89
CA GLY A 30 -27.56 -15.81 -10.88
C GLY A 30 -26.66 -15.14 -11.93
N ALA A 31 -27.18 -14.96 -13.15
CA ALA A 31 -26.49 -14.23 -14.21
C ALA A 31 -26.26 -12.74 -13.85
N TRP A 32 -27.28 -12.06 -13.31
CA TRP A 32 -27.16 -10.69 -12.80
C TRP A 32 -26.06 -10.55 -11.73
N SER A 33 -26.05 -11.46 -10.75
CA SER A 33 -25.03 -11.47 -9.68
C SER A 33 -23.62 -11.70 -10.24
N ALA A 34 -23.47 -12.58 -11.23
CA ALA A 34 -22.19 -12.83 -11.89
C ALA A 34 -21.67 -11.59 -12.64
N VAL A 35 -22.54 -10.89 -13.36
CA VAL A 35 -22.20 -9.63 -14.05
C VAL A 35 -21.74 -8.57 -13.05
N ASN A 36 -22.50 -8.36 -11.97
CA ASN A 36 -22.13 -7.36 -10.96
C ASN A 36 -20.82 -7.69 -10.27
N ARG A 37 -20.57 -8.96 -9.92
CA ARG A 37 -19.27 -9.36 -9.35
C ARG A 37 -18.11 -9.08 -10.29
N ALA A 38 -18.27 -9.34 -11.59
CA ALA A 38 -17.25 -9.04 -12.58
C ALA A 38 -17.01 -7.52 -12.71
N LEU A 39 -18.07 -6.70 -12.70
CA LEU A 39 -17.95 -5.24 -12.67
C LEU A 39 -17.24 -4.75 -11.41
N ASP A 40 -17.62 -5.26 -10.25
CA ASP A 40 -17.02 -4.90 -8.96
C ASP A 40 -15.55 -5.31 -8.90
N GLN A 41 -15.20 -6.44 -9.51
CA GLN A 41 -13.82 -6.86 -9.63
C GLN A 41 -13.03 -5.97 -10.57
N GLN A 42 -13.55 -5.67 -11.77
CA GLN A 42 -12.91 -4.76 -12.71
C GLN A 42 -12.71 -3.36 -12.11
N ARG A 43 -13.69 -2.83 -11.36
CA ARG A 43 -13.54 -1.56 -10.63
C ARG A 43 -12.45 -1.62 -9.57
N ARG A 44 -12.32 -2.74 -8.85
CA ARG A 44 -11.24 -2.94 -7.88
C ARG A 44 -9.87 -3.06 -8.54
N GLU A 45 -9.79 -3.74 -9.68
CA GLU A 45 -8.55 -3.85 -10.46
C GLU A 45 -8.11 -2.48 -10.99
N LEU A 46 -9.03 -1.71 -11.61
CA LEU A 46 -8.75 -0.32 -12.02
C LEU A 46 -8.31 0.57 -10.84
N ALA A 47 -8.96 0.42 -9.67
CA ALA A 47 -8.55 1.14 -8.48
C ALA A 47 -7.15 0.73 -7.98
N ARG A 48 -6.76 -0.53 -8.14
CA ARG A 48 -5.41 -1.02 -7.83
C ARG A 48 -4.36 -0.48 -8.80
N GLU A 49 -4.62 -0.54 -10.11
CA GLU A 49 -3.72 0.01 -11.13
C GLU A 49 -3.48 1.51 -10.91
N PHE A 50 -4.55 2.26 -10.60
CA PHE A 50 -4.43 3.67 -10.28
C PHE A 50 -3.64 3.91 -8.98
N LEU A 51 -3.87 3.09 -7.94
CA LEU A 51 -3.11 3.13 -6.70
C LEU A 51 -1.62 2.86 -6.94
N GLU A 52 -1.28 1.85 -7.74
CA GLU A 52 0.09 1.49 -8.09
C GLU A 52 0.80 2.62 -8.85
N LEU A 53 0.13 3.20 -9.85
CA LEU A 53 0.66 4.34 -10.60
C LEU A 53 0.93 5.55 -9.70
N GLU A 54 0.02 5.84 -8.77
CA GLU A 54 0.19 6.96 -7.85
C GLU A 54 1.30 6.71 -6.83
N LEU A 55 1.45 5.46 -6.34
CA LEU A 55 2.57 5.08 -5.49
C LEU A 55 3.90 5.21 -6.23
N GLN A 56 3.98 4.79 -7.50
CA GLN A 56 5.17 4.96 -8.33
C GLN A 56 5.55 6.43 -8.49
N ARG A 57 4.59 7.32 -8.77
CA ARG A 57 4.84 8.77 -8.85
C ARG A 57 5.39 9.33 -7.53
N LEU A 58 4.85 8.86 -6.41
CA LEU A 58 5.32 9.26 -5.08
C LEU A 58 6.73 8.72 -4.80
N ASP A 59 7.08 7.52 -5.25
CA ASP A 59 8.44 6.98 -5.20
C ASP A 59 9.42 7.85 -6.02
N GLU A 60 9.07 8.18 -7.26
CA GLU A 60 9.88 9.03 -8.14
C GLU A 60 10.13 10.42 -7.53
N MET A 61 9.07 11.06 -7.00
CA MET A 61 9.20 12.33 -6.30
C MET A 61 10.06 12.21 -5.04
N SER A 62 9.92 11.12 -4.26
CA SER A 62 10.72 10.89 -3.05
C SER A 62 12.21 10.87 -3.38
N VAL A 63 12.62 10.11 -4.41
CA VAL A 63 14.02 10.01 -4.84
C VAL A 63 14.62 11.39 -5.13
N SER A 64 13.86 12.28 -5.79
CA SER A 64 14.33 13.62 -6.17
C SER A 64 14.67 14.53 -4.98
N VAL A 65 13.95 14.39 -3.86
CA VAL A 65 14.12 15.25 -2.67
C VAL A 65 14.93 14.58 -1.56
N TYR A 66 15.04 13.24 -1.59
CA TYR A 66 15.61 12.45 -0.50
C TYR A 66 17.05 12.86 -0.16
N ARG A 67 17.92 13.03 -1.18
CA ARG A 67 19.33 13.42 -0.97
C ARG A 67 19.46 14.74 -0.19
N ARG A 68 18.60 15.73 -0.47
CA ARG A 68 18.61 17.01 0.26
C ARG A 68 18.10 16.85 1.68
N ALA A 69 17.05 16.04 1.87
CA ALA A 69 16.48 15.77 3.17
C ALA A 69 17.48 15.12 4.13
N VAL A 70 18.20 14.08 3.68
CA VAL A 70 19.21 13.39 4.50
C VAL A 70 20.42 14.27 4.83
N ASN A 71 20.67 15.31 4.03
CA ASN A 71 21.73 16.29 4.26
C ASN A 71 21.26 17.47 5.15
N GLY A 72 20.09 17.39 5.77
CA GLY A 72 19.60 18.36 6.76
C GLY A 72 18.82 19.55 6.19
N ASP A 73 18.44 19.54 4.91
CA ASP A 73 17.56 20.57 4.35
C ASP A 73 16.14 20.39 4.89
N VAL A 74 15.77 21.25 5.86
CA VAL A 74 14.47 21.19 6.56
C VAL A 74 13.27 21.24 5.60
N LYS A 75 13.36 21.99 4.49
CA LYS A 75 12.27 22.03 3.49
C LYS A 75 12.16 20.72 2.73
N ALA A 76 13.29 20.09 2.42
CA ALA A 76 13.30 18.77 1.80
C ALA A 76 12.78 17.69 2.76
N ILE A 77 13.12 17.76 4.05
CA ILE A 77 12.59 16.87 5.09
C ILE A 77 11.06 16.96 5.16
N ASP A 78 10.51 18.18 5.26
CA ASP A 78 9.05 18.40 5.26
C ASP A 78 8.38 17.84 3.99
N SER A 79 9.02 18.01 2.84
CA SER A 79 8.53 17.45 1.57
C SER A 79 8.51 15.92 1.57
N VAL A 80 9.57 15.28 2.06
CA VAL A 80 9.65 13.81 2.20
C VAL A 80 8.57 13.28 3.15
N LEU A 81 8.40 13.92 4.31
CA LEU A 81 7.39 13.50 5.30
C LEU A 81 5.97 13.59 4.73
N LYS A 82 5.65 14.63 3.95
CA LYS A 82 4.35 14.77 3.27
C LYS A 82 4.12 13.68 2.22
N ILE A 83 5.16 13.30 1.47
CA ILE A 83 5.08 12.20 0.51
C ILE A 83 4.82 10.88 1.24
N MET A 84 5.54 10.61 2.33
CA MET A 84 5.35 9.41 3.16
C MET A 84 3.94 9.34 3.76
N ASP A 85 3.41 10.45 4.28
CA ASP A 85 2.03 10.54 4.78
C ASP A 85 1.00 10.24 3.69
N ARG A 86 1.19 10.78 2.48
CA ARG A 86 0.30 10.49 1.35
C ARG A 86 0.30 9.00 0.98
N ARG A 87 1.46 8.35 0.97
CA ARG A 87 1.59 6.91 0.73
C ARG A 87 0.88 6.09 1.79
N ALA A 88 1.09 6.41 3.07
CA ALA A 88 0.45 5.72 4.18
C ALA A 88 -1.08 5.86 4.16
N LYS A 89 -1.61 7.01 3.72
CA LYS A 89 -3.05 7.20 3.48
C LYS A 89 -3.57 6.34 2.32
N LEU A 90 -2.87 6.32 1.19
CA LEU A 90 -3.24 5.50 0.02
C LEU A 90 -3.23 4.00 0.34
N LEU A 91 -2.27 3.56 1.16
CA LEU A 91 -2.15 2.19 1.65
C LEU A 91 -3.04 1.89 2.87
N ASN A 92 -3.79 2.87 3.38
CA ASN A 92 -4.64 2.75 4.56
C ASN A 92 -3.91 2.34 5.86
N LEU A 93 -2.61 2.64 5.99
CA LEU A 93 -1.79 2.24 7.16
C LEU A 93 -2.19 2.96 8.47
N TYR A 94 -2.93 4.06 8.37
CA TYR A 94 -3.43 4.82 9.54
C TYR A 94 -4.71 4.24 10.15
N ARG A 95 -5.25 3.14 9.62
CA ARG A 95 -6.43 2.52 10.24
C ARG A 95 -6.05 1.97 11.61
N ALA A 96 -6.79 2.40 12.63
CA ALA A 96 -6.64 2.00 14.04
C ALA A 96 -6.93 0.52 14.34
N ASN A 97 -6.98 -0.33 13.31
CA ASN A 97 -7.12 -1.77 13.48
C ASN A 97 -6.23 -2.48 12.45
N PRO A 98 -4.93 -2.63 12.76
CA PRO A 98 -4.00 -3.30 11.88
C PRO A 98 -4.43 -4.76 11.71
N SER A 99 -4.27 -5.27 10.49
CA SER A 99 -4.31 -6.71 10.24
C SER A 99 -3.26 -7.42 11.14
N GLY A 100 -3.42 -8.72 11.39
CA GLY A 100 -2.57 -9.45 12.34
C GLY A 100 -1.06 -9.24 12.13
N ALA A 101 -0.61 -9.21 10.88
CA ALA A 101 0.80 -9.01 10.51
C ALA A 101 1.32 -7.59 10.81
N GLU A 102 0.47 -6.57 10.69
CA GLU A 102 0.87 -5.18 10.99
C GLU A 102 0.97 -4.94 12.50
N ARG A 103 0.21 -5.66 13.32
CA ARG A 103 0.34 -5.63 14.80
C ARG A 103 1.68 -6.18 15.26
N GLU A 104 2.16 -7.25 14.63
CA GLU A 104 3.46 -7.84 14.94
C GLU A 104 4.60 -6.87 14.61
N GLY A 105 4.52 -6.18 13.46
CA GLY A 105 5.50 -5.15 13.10
C GLY A 105 5.51 -3.95 14.06
N VAL A 106 4.34 -3.44 14.44
CA VAL A 106 4.24 -2.34 15.42
C VAL A 106 4.74 -2.78 16.81
N SER A 107 4.43 -4.00 17.23
CA SER A 107 4.92 -4.56 18.51
C SER A 107 6.44 -4.74 18.51
N LEU A 108 7.03 -5.17 17.39
CA LEU A 108 8.47 -5.30 17.27
C LEU A 108 9.16 -3.93 17.38
N LEU A 109 8.67 -2.92 16.67
CA LEU A 109 9.21 -1.56 16.75
C LEU A 109 9.12 -0.97 18.17
N GLN A 110 8.02 -1.20 18.88
CA GLN A 110 7.87 -0.79 20.28
C GLN A 110 8.87 -1.50 21.19
N SER A 111 9.12 -2.80 20.97
CA SER A 111 10.11 -3.55 21.76
C SER A 111 11.55 -3.04 21.51
N ILE A 112 11.88 -2.70 20.27
CA ILE A 112 13.17 -2.11 19.89
C ILE A 112 13.31 -0.71 20.53
N GLU A 113 12.26 0.10 20.53
CA GLU A 113 12.29 1.43 21.18
C GLU A 113 12.57 1.31 22.69
N VAL A 114 11.92 0.36 23.37
CA VAL A 114 12.16 0.10 24.80
C VAL A 114 13.58 -0.40 25.04
N GLN A 115 14.10 -1.27 24.17
CA GLN A 115 15.49 -1.75 24.25
C GLN A 115 16.49 -0.61 24.05
N LEU A 116 16.29 0.24 23.05
CA LEU A 116 17.16 1.39 22.80
C LEU A 116 17.13 2.39 23.95
N ARG A 117 15.95 2.63 24.53
CA ARG A 117 15.79 3.54 25.69
C ARG A 117 16.49 3.04 26.95
N ASN A 118 16.55 1.72 27.15
CA ASN A 118 17.15 1.08 28.32
C ASN A 118 18.59 0.64 28.10
N SER A 119 19.09 0.71 26.87
CA SER A 119 20.49 0.43 26.57
C SER A 119 21.33 1.61 27.03
N PRO A 120 22.45 1.39 27.74
CA PRO A 120 23.38 2.46 28.03
C PRO A 120 23.84 3.06 26.70
N ASP A 121 23.86 4.38 26.61
CA ASP A 121 24.37 5.08 25.43
C ASP A 121 25.88 4.80 25.33
N THR A 122 26.22 3.81 24.52
CA THR A 122 27.60 3.42 24.22
C THR A 122 28.15 4.17 23.01
N TYR A 123 27.44 5.19 22.52
CA TYR A 123 27.96 6.01 21.43
C TYR A 123 29.19 6.78 21.92
N VAL A 124 30.35 6.37 21.42
CA VAL A 124 31.60 7.12 21.57
C VAL A 124 31.85 7.81 20.22
N PRO A 125 31.93 9.15 20.18
CA PRO A 125 32.26 9.87 18.96
C PRO A 125 33.56 9.32 18.32
N VAL A 126 33.60 9.25 16.99
CA VAL A 126 34.74 8.67 16.25
C VAL A 126 36.06 9.36 16.60
N GLU A 127 36.01 10.67 16.80
CA GLU A 127 37.16 11.50 17.22
C GLU A 127 37.74 11.04 18.57
N GLU A 128 36.90 10.60 19.50
CA GLU A 128 37.31 10.10 20.82
C GLU A 128 37.84 8.66 20.75
N LEU A 129 37.35 7.84 19.81
CA LEU A 129 37.89 6.52 19.51
C LEU A 129 39.27 6.60 18.86
N GLU A 130 39.50 7.60 18.00
CA GLU A 130 40.79 7.84 17.36
C GLU A 130 41.83 8.37 18.35
N ALA A 131 41.44 9.28 19.25
CA ALA A 131 42.31 9.78 20.31
C ALA A 131 42.79 8.67 21.27
N ARG A 132 41.94 7.70 21.59
CA ARG A 132 42.28 6.55 22.45
C ARG A 132 43.24 5.54 21.80
N ARG A 133 43.36 5.55 20.47
CA ARG A 133 44.30 4.70 19.72
C ARG A 133 45.69 5.33 19.55
N ALA A 134 45.84 6.61 19.90
CA ALA A 134 47.09 7.37 19.77
C ALA A 134 47.94 7.42 21.06
N LEU A 135 47.49 6.72 22.12
CA LEU A 135 48.20 6.48 23.38
C LEU A 135 48.68 5.03 23.46
#